data_AF-A0A1V6N9A4-F1
#
_entry.id   AF-A0A1V6N9A4-F1
#
_cell.length_a   1.000
_cell.length_b   1.000
_cell.length_c   1.000
_cell.angle_alpha   90.00
_cell.angle_beta   90.00
_cell.angle_gamma   90.00
#
_symmetry.space_group_name_H-M   'P 1'
#
loop_
_entity.id
_entity.type
_entity.pdbx_description
1 polymer ?
#
loop_
_entity_poly.entity_id
_entity_poly.type
_entity_poly.pdbx_seq_one_letter_code
_entity_poly.pdbx_strand_id
1 'polypeptide(L)'
;MYPWSESLNSWGRGTGLKIDALGLVTLLGAEEMDRSIGRLVPSIYLKYLPLLGAFVIAGNRFTTKKPGFVLYNISAGIMTTELAGWFSRWLQTQDFKQVRSIVTWQVKERSHRWREFIVGFLLVGLPVHGMLIALTVLAADWWGLANVIAMTISVAVRCIMVAQNQAGIDANIQKAREALEAYPAKRAKYNESMERLESCRQNGQAMEGVKIPIKPQNPNKIAKVIVLTEDSKVVTLAVPMYLPRWAFATNPQPPNQYIYQACQWIGWAAFAVHVISIGMAALYTQIISVVVILVSTVLTAHRVGCEDSRIWESIRSHWGHEVQENSCWVSSNLKATVSTYPEDYMDWPELIEPFQKGETPTFIDHVKAGLKALAEDPHGLLVFSGGPTKKPRTELSEGQSYLNLARDNGYFQEMSTLPSIDPSRVIAETNATDSYQNLLFSLIQFRVYTGVYPQRVTVVTHEFKRARFMQCHFPAVGLVPVGLEQEDHAHKVAVLGINPPEEITPAETLTRGEAMNGIGLWREDLYGVNSDLVGKRVKRGWSPGMENDIFLHLGLEHVVLHLIRYDGGDHCNKWFPKRESLPWSYTRHDTTNRP
;
A
#
# COMPACT_ATOMS: atom_id res chain seq x y z
N MET A 1 18.55 -61.24 -19.33
CA MET A 1 17.35 -60.37 -19.28
C MET A 1 16.61 -60.68 -18.00
N TYR A 2 16.28 -59.70 -17.16
CA TYR A 2 15.73 -59.96 -15.83
C TYR A 2 14.22 -60.28 -15.90
N PRO A 3 13.69 -61.24 -15.09
CA PRO A 3 12.30 -61.72 -15.20
C PRO A 3 11.22 -60.64 -15.01
N TRP A 4 11.50 -59.62 -14.21
CA TRP A 4 10.57 -58.51 -13.93
C TRP A 4 10.33 -57.63 -15.16
N SER A 5 11.32 -57.51 -16.06
CA SER A 5 11.21 -56.69 -17.26
C SER A 5 10.23 -57.27 -18.29
N GLU A 6 10.24 -58.61 -18.45
CA GLU A 6 9.30 -59.31 -19.32
C GLU A 6 7.87 -59.25 -18.77
N SER A 7 7.72 -59.37 -17.44
CA SER A 7 6.42 -59.32 -16.77
C SER A 7 5.75 -57.93 -16.85
N LEU A 8 6.52 -56.84 -16.72
CA LEU A 8 6.00 -55.48 -16.89
C LEU A 8 5.70 -55.13 -18.35
N ASN A 9 6.56 -55.56 -19.28
CA ASN A 9 6.35 -55.33 -20.71
C ASN A 9 5.19 -56.17 -21.28
N SER A 10 4.90 -57.34 -20.72
CA SER A 10 3.72 -58.14 -21.07
C SER A 10 2.44 -57.55 -20.47
N TRP A 11 2.48 -57.07 -19.23
CA TRP A 11 1.39 -56.33 -18.60
C TRP A 11 1.02 -55.05 -19.35
N GLY A 12 2.01 -54.25 -19.74
CA GLY A 12 1.79 -53.02 -20.54
C GLY A 12 1.16 -53.31 -21.90
N ARG A 13 1.62 -54.37 -22.59
CA ARG A 13 1.02 -54.81 -23.85
C ARG A 13 -0.39 -55.37 -23.67
N GLY A 14 -0.66 -56.06 -22.56
CA GLY A 14 -1.96 -56.66 -22.25
C GLY A 14 -3.04 -55.64 -21.84
N THR A 15 -2.65 -54.47 -21.34
CA THR A 15 -3.57 -53.40 -20.91
C THR A 15 -3.86 -52.37 -21.99
N GLY A 16 -3.12 -52.36 -23.11
CA GLY A 16 -3.27 -51.37 -24.17
C GLY A 16 -2.91 -49.94 -23.76
N LEU A 17 -2.21 -49.76 -22.63
CA LEU A 17 -1.89 -48.47 -22.04
C LEU A 17 -0.89 -47.70 -22.92
N LYS A 18 -1.35 -46.63 -23.57
CA LYS A 18 -0.50 -45.67 -24.30
C LYS A 18 -0.48 -44.35 -23.52
N ILE A 19 0.64 -44.02 -22.90
CA ILE A 19 0.82 -42.72 -22.25
C ILE A 19 1.17 -41.70 -23.34
N ASP A 20 0.34 -40.66 -23.51
CA ASP A 20 0.71 -39.49 -24.31
C ASP A 20 1.71 -38.61 -23.54
N ALA A 21 2.93 -39.15 -23.39
CA ALA A 21 4.02 -38.48 -22.69
C ALA A 21 4.41 -37.16 -23.38
N LEU A 22 4.11 -37.02 -24.68
CA LEU A 22 4.38 -35.82 -25.46
C LEU A 22 3.48 -34.65 -25.05
N GLY A 23 2.16 -34.84 -25.01
CA GLY A 23 1.22 -33.80 -24.56
C GLY A 23 1.46 -33.38 -23.11
N LEU A 24 1.81 -34.35 -22.26
CA LEU A 24 2.07 -34.14 -20.83
C LEU A 24 3.36 -33.34 -20.57
N VAL A 25 4.41 -33.57 -21.36
CA VAL A 25 5.71 -32.89 -21.23
C VAL A 25 5.72 -31.48 -21.86
N THR A 26 4.89 -31.26 -22.88
CA THR A 26 4.92 -30.01 -23.67
C THR A 26 3.98 -28.93 -23.13
N LEU A 27 2.85 -29.28 -22.51
CA LEU A 27 1.81 -28.31 -22.12
C LEU A 27 1.69 -28.08 -20.61
N LEU A 28 1.98 -29.06 -19.76
CA LEU A 28 1.76 -28.93 -18.32
C LEU A 28 2.92 -28.24 -17.62
N GLY A 29 2.61 -27.28 -16.74
CA GLY A 29 3.56 -26.66 -15.82
C GLY A 29 4.55 -25.66 -16.43
N ALA A 30 4.50 -25.38 -17.74
CA ALA A 30 5.43 -24.44 -18.37
C ALA A 30 5.36 -23.01 -17.78
N GLU A 31 4.15 -22.53 -17.47
CA GLU A 31 3.96 -21.23 -16.82
C GLU A 31 4.45 -21.22 -15.37
N GLU A 32 4.20 -22.30 -14.62
CA GLU A 32 4.70 -22.43 -13.24
C GLU A 32 6.23 -22.50 -13.22
N MET A 33 6.85 -23.18 -14.17
CA MET A 33 8.31 -23.23 -14.28
C MET A 33 8.90 -21.90 -14.74
N ASP A 34 8.24 -21.18 -15.64
CA ASP A 34 8.62 -19.80 -15.99
C ASP A 34 8.65 -18.90 -14.73
N ARG A 35 7.62 -18.96 -13.89
CA ARG A 35 7.54 -18.19 -12.63
C ARG A 35 8.60 -18.66 -11.62
N SER A 36 8.66 -19.96 -11.33
CA SER A 36 9.52 -20.54 -10.29
C SER A 36 11.01 -20.48 -10.61
N ILE A 37 11.40 -20.58 -11.88
CA ILE A 37 12.80 -20.45 -12.32
C ILE A 37 13.17 -18.99 -12.51
N GLY A 38 12.27 -18.21 -13.11
CA GLY A 38 12.52 -16.82 -13.46
C GLY A 38 12.72 -15.89 -12.26
N ARG A 39 12.22 -16.23 -11.07
CA ARG A 39 12.50 -15.48 -9.83
C ARG A 39 13.98 -15.53 -9.38
N LEU A 40 14.76 -16.48 -9.90
CA LEU A 40 16.19 -16.69 -9.60
C LEU A 40 16.54 -16.96 -8.12
N VAL A 41 15.59 -17.34 -7.27
CA VAL A 41 15.85 -17.69 -5.87
C VAL A 41 16.41 -19.12 -5.77
N PRO A 42 17.46 -19.36 -4.96
CA PRO A 42 17.98 -20.69 -4.70
C PRO A 42 16.92 -21.67 -4.17
N SER A 43 16.93 -22.88 -4.71
CA SER A 43 16.13 -24.01 -4.22
C SER A 43 16.86 -25.32 -4.46
N ILE A 44 16.74 -26.24 -3.52
CA ILE A 44 17.43 -27.53 -3.60
C ILE A 44 16.84 -28.41 -4.71
N TYR A 45 15.52 -28.48 -4.84
CA TYR A 45 14.85 -29.32 -5.83
C TYR A 45 14.95 -28.72 -7.24
N LEU A 46 14.78 -27.39 -7.35
CA LEU A 46 14.93 -26.67 -8.62
C LEU A 46 16.32 -26.82 -9.22
N LYS A 47 17.36 -27.08 -8.40
CA LYS A 47 18.72 -27.14 -8.91
C LYS A 47 19.09 -28.50 -9.50
N TYR A 48 18.61 -29.61 -8.94
CA TYR A 48 19.14 -30.94 -9.30
C TYR A 48 18.16 -31.88 -9.99
N LEU A 49 16.85 -31.62 -9.91
CA LEU A 49 15.84 -32.55 -10.44
C LEU A 49 15.36 -32.19 -11.84
N PRO A 50 14.99 -33.15 -12.69
CA PRO A 50 14.40 -32.85 -13.99
C PRO A 50 13.00 -32.21 -13.78
N LEU A 51 12.67 -31.22 -14.60
CA LEU A 51 11.43 -30.46 -14.49
C LEU A 51 10.73 -30.41 -15.85
N LEU A 52 9.42 -30.20 -15.84
CA LEU A 52 8.67 -29.81 -17.03
C LEU A 52 9.14 -28.45 -17.55
N GLY A 53 8.78 -28.11 -18.79
CA GLY A 53 9.09 -26.80 -19.35
C GLY A 53 10.58 -26.54 -19.63
N ALA A 54 11.38 -27.57 -19.92
CA ALA A 54 12.79 -27.40 -20.30
C ALA A 54 12.97 -26.39 -21.48
N PHE A 55 12.01 -26.35 -22.40
CA PHE A 55 11.97 -25.38 -23.51
C PHE A 55 11.81 -23.92 -23.04
N VAL A 56 11.21 -23.66 -21.87
CA VAL A 56 11.11 -22.31 -21.28
C VAL A 56 12.50 -21.75 -20.98
N ILE A 57 13.40 -22.63 -20.53
CA ILE A 57 14.79 -22.31 -20.20
C ILE A 57 15.60 -22.17 -21.48
N ALA A 58 15.56 -23.19 -22.35
CA ALA A 58 16.26 -23.18 -23.63
C ALA A 58 15.86 -21.98 -24.51
N GLY A 59 14.57 -21.63 -24.52
CA GLY A 59 14.02 -20.46 -25.21
C GLY A 59 14.14 -19.13 -24.48
N ASN A 60 14.84 -19.08 -23.33
CA ASN A 60 15.07 -17.87 -22.54
C ASN A 60 13.82 -17.16 -21.99
N ARG A 61 12.65 -17.82 -22.01
CA ARG A 61 11.36 -17.21 -21.66
C ARG A 61 11.32 -16.73 -20.20
N PHE A 62 12.00 -17.43 -19.29
CA PHE A 62 12.09 -17.07 -17.87
C PHE A 62 12.75 -15.72 -17.57
N THR A 63 13.39 -15.07 -18.56
CA THR A 63 14.06 -13.77 -18.42
C THR A 63 13.23 -12.59 -18.96
N THR A 64 12.14 -12.85 -19.67
CA THR A 64 11.33 -11.82 -20.32
C THR A 64 10.69 -10.88 -19.28
N LYS A 65 10.53 -9.60 -19.62
CA LYS A 65 9.78 -8.68 -18.76
C LYS A 65 8.29 -9.05 -18.76
N LYS A 66 7.63 -8.89 -17.61
CA LYS A 66 6.18 -9.08 -17.50
C LYS A 66 5.49 -7.71 -17.35
N PRO A 67 4.36 -7.48 -18.04
CA PRO A 67 3.54 -6.29 -17.83
C PRO A 67 2.79 -6.39 -16.49
N GLY A 68 2.06 -5.33 -16.11
CA GLY A 68 1.19 -5.32 -14.93
C GLY A 68 1.86 -4.85 -13.63
N PHE A 69 3.12 -4.43 -13.69
CA PHE A 69 3.83 -3.87 -12.55
C PHE A 69 4.19 -2.42 -12.78
N VAL A 70 4.08 -1.59 -11.74
CA VAL A 70 4.49 -0.20 -11.80
C VAL A 70 5.35 0.13 -10.59
N LEU A 71 6.55 0.65 -10.82
CA LEU A 71 7.45 1.09 -9.77
C LEU A 71 7.54 2.60 -9.75
N TYR A 72 7.18 3.17 -8.61
CA TYR A 72 7.28 4.58 -8.28
C TYR A 72 8.45 4.79 -7.34
N ASN A 73 9.53 5.41 -7.83
CA ASN A 73 10.59 5.92 -6.98
C ASN A 73 10.23 7.34 -6.55
N ILE A 74 9.52 7.46 -5.43
CA ILE A 74 9.05 8.73 -4.87
C ILE A 74 10.23 9.63 -4.52
N SER A 75 11.33 9.06 -4.03
CA SER A 75 12.51 9.85 -3.65
C SER A 75 13.20 10.49 -4.86
N ALA A 76 13.15 9.84 -6.03
CA ALA A 76 13.72 10.37 -7.26
C ALA A 76 12.68 11.07 -8.17
N GLY A 77 11.38 10.96 -7.88
CA GLY A 77 10.31 11.46 -8.74
C GLY A 77 10.20 10.73 -10.08
N ILE A 78 10.59 9.44 -10.13
CA ILE A 78 10.63 8.65 -11.38
C ILE A 78 9.65 7.48 -11.27
N MET A 79 8.95 7.18 -12.36
CA MET A 79 8.08 6.02 -12.51
C MET A 79 8.59 5.15 -13.66
N THR A 80 8.50 3.83 -13.52
CA THR A 80 8.70 2.87 -14.60
C THR A 80 7.61 1.80 -14.57
N THR A 81 7.05 1.49 -15.73
CA THR A 81 6.11 0.37 -15.94
C THR A 81 6.83 -0.91 -16.36
N GLU A 82 8.13 -0.84 -16.61
CA GLU A 82 8.95 -1.97 -17.00
C GLU A 82 9.89 -2.36 -15.87
N LEU A 83 9.58 -3.48 -15.23
CA LEU A 83 10.44 -4.13 -14.25
C LEU A 83 11.29 -5.22 -14.90
N ALA A 84 12.41 -5.54 -14.26
CA ALA A 84 13.22 -6.70 -14.61
C ALA A 84 12.38 -7.98 -14.51
N GLY A 85 12.57 -8.89 -15.46
CA GLY A 85 11.79 -10.13 -15.56
C GLY A 85 11.90 -11.01 -14.32
N TRP A 86 13.07 -11.01 -13.68
CA TRP A 86 13.29 -11.74 -12.44
C TRP A 86 12.53 -11.12 -11.26
N PHE A 87 12.57 -9.79 -11.17
CA PHE A 87 11.99 -9.05 -10.04
C PHE A 87 10.46 -9.12 -10.07
N SER A 88 9.87 -9.00 -11.26
CA SER A 88 8.43 -9.15 -11.47
C SER A 88 7.95 -10.54 -11.02
N ARG A 89 8.65 -11.61 -11.44
CA ARG A 89 8.32 -12.99 -11.02
C ARG A 89 8.56 -13.22 -9.54
N TRP A 90 9.60 -12.63 -8.97
CA TRP A 90 9.82 -12.68 -7.53
C TRP A 90 8.63 -12.07 -6.77
N LEU A 91 8.19 -10.87 -7.17
CA LEU A 91 7.01 -10.20 -6.59
C LEU A 91 5.73 -11.05 -6.71
N GLN A 92 5.48 -11.67 -7.86
CA GLN A 92 4.31 -12.56 -8.08
C GLN A 92 4.25 -13.73 -7.09
N THR A 93 5.40 -14.23 -6.66
CA THR A 93 5.45 -15.40 -5.78
C THR A 93 5.30 -15.05 -4.29
N GLN A 94 5.52 -13.80 -3.89
CA GLN A 94 5.46 -13.43 -2.48
C GLN A 94 3.99 -13.28 -2.01
N ASP A 95 3.72 -13.66 -0.77
CA ASP A 95 2.39 -13.49 -0.17
C ASP A 95 2.29 -12.11 0.53
N PHE A 96 2.05 -11.08 -0.27
CA PHE A 96 1.91 -9.71 0.22
C PHE A 96 0.51 -9.38 0.74
N LYS A 97 0.46 -8.55 1.78
CA LYS A 97 -0.75 -7.85 2.22
C LYS A 97 -1.03 -6.65 1.30
N GLN A 98 -2.28 -6.20 1.24
CA GLN A 98 -2.73 -5.21 0.25
C GLN A 98 -1.95 -3.89 0.27
N VAL A 99 -1.60 -3.35 1.44
CA VAL A 99 -0.86 -2.07 1.56
C VAL A 99 0.23 -2.05 2.63
N ARG A 100 0.41 -3.16 3.36
CA ARG A 100 1.27 -3.20 4.56
C ARG A 100 2.62 -3.88 4.36
N SER A 101 2.84 -4.53 3.22
CA SER A 101 4.06 -5.29 3.00
C SER A 101 5.23 -4.39 2.65
N ILE A 102 6.36 -4.64 3.32
CA ILE A 102 7.63 -3.96 3.11
C ILE A 102 8.64 -4.99 2.64
N VAL A 103 9.44 -4.63 1.63
CA VAL A 103 10.59 -5.42 1.23
C VAL A 103 11.84 -4.59 1.40
N THR A 104 12.70 -5.04 2.31
CA THR A 104 14.01 -4.44 2.53
C THR A 104 15.05 -5.16 1.68
N TRP A 105 15.74 -4.41 0.81
CA TRP A 105 16.82 -4.96 0.00
C TRP A 105 18.17 -4.51 0.53
N GLN A 106 19.06 -5.48 0.72
CA GLN A 106 20.40 -5.25 1.25
C GLN A 106 21.44 -5.85 0.30
N VAL A 107 22.52 -5.11 0.10
CA VAL A 107 23.69 -5.63 -0.61
C VAL A 107 24.67 -6.16 0.43
N LYS A 108 24.80 -7.49 0.49
CA LYS A 108 25.65 -8.20 1.45
C LYS A 108 26.39 -9.30 0.71
N GLU A 109 27.61 -9.63 1.12
CA GLU A 109 28.33 -10.76 0.56
C GLU A 109 27.85 -12.06 1.21
N ARG A 110 27.40 -13.00 0.39
CA ARG A 110 27.05 -14.36 0.84
C ARG A 110 28.29 -15.25 0.88
N SER A 111 28.41 -16.09 1.92
CA SER A 111 29.47 -17.09 2.01
C SER A 111 29.39 -18.14 0.87
N HIS A 112 30.55 -18.71 0.51
CA HIS A 112 30.69 -19.59 -0.67
C HIS A 112 29.76 -20.82 -0.64
N ARG A 113 28.98 -20.98 -1.72
CA ARG A 113 27.94 -22.02 -1.91
C ARG A 113 28.44 -23.38 -2.38
N TRP A 114 29.75 -23.62 -2.46
CA TRP A 114 30.28 -24.90 -2.96
C TRP A 114 29.84 -26.08 -2.09
N ARG A 115 29.81 -25.89 -0.76
CA ARG A 115 29.37 -26.93 0.17
C ARG A 115 27.88 -27.25 0.02
N GLU A 116 27.02 -26.23 -0.05
CA GLU A 116 25.58 -26.40 -0.34
C GLU A 116 25.38 -27.11 -1.69
N PHE A 117 26.20 -26.75 -2.69
CA PHE A 117 26.12 -27.34 -4.01
C PHE A 117 26.45 -28.83 -4.01
N ILE A 118 27.57 -29.20 -3.36
CA ILE A 118 28.03 -30.58 -3.24
C ILE A 118 27.03 -31.41 -2.45
N VAL A 119 26.53 -30.90 -1.32
CA VAL A 119 25.55 -31.60 -0.49
C VAL A 119 24.26 -31.86 -1.25
N GLY A 120 23.69 -30.85 -1.92
CA GLY A 120 22.48 -31.02 -2.72
C GLY A 120 22.67 -31.98 -3.89
N PHE A 121 23.82 -31.93 -4.57
CA PHE A 121 24.15 -32.87 -5.64
C PHE A 121 24.24 -34.31 -5.12
N LEU A 122 24.95 -34.56 -4.01
CA LEU A 122 25.13 -35.90 -3.46
C LEU A 122 23.85 -36.48 -2.86
N LEU A 123 23.01 -35.66 -2.23
CA LEU A 123 21.78 -36.13 -1.57
C LEU A 123 20.58 -36.26 -2.51
N VAL A 124 20.49 -35.42 -3.54
CA VAL A 124 19.30 -35.34 -4.40
C VAL A 124 19.62 -35.69 -5.85
N GLY A 125 20.63 -35.03 -6.43
CA GLY A 125 20.97 -35.20 -7.85
C GLY A 125 21.49 -36.59 -8.19
N LEU A 126 22.55 -37.02 -7.52
CA LEU A 126 23.25 -38.29 -7.77
C LEU A 126 22.34 -39.50 -7.54
N PRO A 127 21.53 -39.60 -6.47
CA PRO A 127 20.65 -40.75 -6.27
C PRO A 127 19.55 -40.84 -7.33
N VAL A 128 18.91 -39.72 -7.69
CA VAL A 128 17.81 -39.73 -8.67
C VAL A 128 18.32 -40.03 -10.08
N HIS A 129 19.32 -39.30 -10.56
CA HIS A 129 19.85 -39.55 -11.91
C HIS A 129 20.62 -40.88 -11.98
N GLY A 130 21.37 -41.23 -10.94
CA GLY A 130 22.10 -42.50 -10.84
C GLY A 130 21.16 -43.72 -10.84
N MET A 131 20.05 -43.66 -10.11
CA MET A 131 19.02 -44.71 -10.14
C MET A 131 18.42 -44.87 -11.53
N LEU A 132 18.08 -43.78 -12.21
CA LEU A 132 17.50 -43.82 -13.56
C LEU A 132 18.50 -44.37 -14.59
N ILE A 133 19.78 -44.00 -14.51
CA ILE A 133 20.85 -44.54 -15.37
C ILE A 133 21.03 -46.04 -15.09
N ALA A 134 21.12 -46.43 -13.82
CA ALA A 134 21.28 -47.85 -13.45
C ALA A 134 20.11 -48.69 -13.96
N LEU A 135 18.87 -48.21 -13.80
CA LEU A 135 17.67 -48.90 -14.24
C LEU A 135 17.65 -49.09 -15.77
N THR A 136 18.00 -48.06 -16.53
CA THR A 136 17.99 -48.11 -18.00
C THR A 136 19.08 -49.02 -18.56
N VAL A 137 20.28 -48.99 -17.96
CA VAL A 137 21.40 -49.88 -18.33
C VAL A 137 21.09 -51.34 -17.98
N LEU A 138 20.61 -51.62 -16.76
CA LEU A 138 20.28 -52.99 -16.32
C LEU A 138 19.14 -53.61 -17.13
N ALA A 139 18.23 -52.78 -17.62
CA ALA A 139 17.11 -53.23 -18.45
C ALA A 139 17.40 -53.21 -19.96
N ALA A 140 18.62 -52.84 -20.37
CA ALA A 140 19.04 -52.70 -21.76
C ALA A 140 18.12 -51.79 -22.61
N ASP A 141 17.56 -50.75 -21.99
CA ASP A 141 16.68 -49.76 -22.63
C ASP A 141 17.50 -48.54 -23.05
N TRP A 142 18.07 -48.60 -24.26
CA TRP A 142 18.92 -47.52 -24.80
C TRP A 142 18.15 -46.23 -25.09
N TRP A 143 16.88 -46.32 -25.48
CA TRP A 143 16.01 -45.14 -25.62
C TRP A 143 15.74 -44.51 -24.26
N GLY A 144 15.48 -45.33 -23.24
CA GLY A 144 15.41 -44.91 -21.86
C GLY A 144 16.69 -44.23 -21.36
N LEU A 145 17.87 -44.78 -21.67
CA LEU A 145 19.14 -44.17 -21.30
C LEU A 145 19.34 -42.80 -21.98
N ALA A 146 19.03 -42.69 -23.27
CA ALA A 146 19.08 -41.42 -24.00
C ALA A 146 18.15 -40.37 -23.37
N ASN A 147 16.96 -40.78 -22.93
CA ASN A 147 16.02 -39.92 -22.21
C ASN A 147 16.61 -39.38 -20.89
N VAL A 148 17.23 -40.26 -20.09
CA VAL A 148 17.85 -39.88 -18.81
C VAL A 148 19.05 -38.95 -18.99
N ILE A 149 19.89 -39.20 -20.01
CA ILE A 149 21.00 -38.31 -20.37
C ILE A 149 20.47 -36.93 -20.79
N ALA A 150 19.44 -36.89 -21.64
CA ALA A 150 18.82 -35.64 -22.07
C ALA A 150 18.24 -34.83 -20.88
N MET A 151 17.57 -35.50 -19.94
CA MET A 151 17.09 -34.89 -18.69
C MET A 151 18.25 -34.32 -17.85
N THR A 152 19.35 -35.08 -17.72
CA THR A 152 20.55 -34.65 -16.96
C THR A 152 21.20 -33.42 -17.60
N ILE A 153 21.33 -33.41 -18.93
CA ILE A 153 21.84 -32.26 -19.69
C ILE A 153 20.91 -31.05 -19.48
N SER A 154 19.59 -31.23 -19.52
CA SER A 154 18.64 -30.14 -19.27
C SER A 154 18.78 -29.53 -17.87
N VAL A 155 19.06 -30.35 -16.84
CA VAL A 155 19.34 -29.87 -15.48
C VAL A 155 20.65 -29.05 -15.43
N ALA A 156 21.70 -29.52 -16.10
CA ALA A 156 22.98 -28.82 -16.19
C ALA A 156 22.84 -27.47 -16.91
N VAL A 157 22.15 -27.45 -18.06
CA VAL A 157 21.84 -26.22 -18.82
C VAL A 157 21.08 -25.23 -17.94
N ARG A 158 20.04 -25.68 -17.22
CA ARG A 158 19.30 -24.83 -16.27
C ARG A 158 20.20 -24.23 -15.20
N CYS A 159 21.07 -25.04 -14.59
CA CYS A 159 22.00 -24.57 -13.56
C CYS A 159 22.91 -23.46 -14.09
N ILE A 160 23.49 -23.66 -15.28
CA ILE A 160 24.39 -22.69 -15.89
C ILE A 160 23.64 -21.41 -16.25
N MET A 161 22.48 -21.51 -16.90
CA MET A 161 21.70 -20.34 -17.32
C MET A 161 21.20 -19.52 -16.12
N VAL A 162 20.71 -20.16 -15.05
CA VAL A 162 20.32 -19.47 -13.81
C VAL A 162 21.53 -18.80 -13.16
N ALA A 163 22.67 -19.49 -13.07
CA ALA A 163 23.89 -18.92 -12.49
C ALA A 163 24.41 -17.72 -13.29
N GLN A 164 24.37 -17.76 -14.62
CA GLN A 164 24.75 -16.63 -15.48
C GLN A 164 23.81 -15.43 -15.29
N ASN A 165 22.50 -15.64 -15.13
CA ASN A 165 21.57 -14.55 -14.84
C ASN A 165 21.79 -13.95 -13.43
N GLN A 166 22.04 -14.79 -12.42
CA GLN A 166 22.40 -14.32 -11.08
C GLN A 166 23.70 -13.49 -11.10
N ALA A 167 24.72 -13.95 -11.84
CA ALA A 167 25.95 -13.18 -12.03
C ALA A 167 25.72 -11.87 -12.80
N GLY A 168 24.73 -11.83 -13.71
CA GLY A 168 24.30 -10.60 -14.36
C GLY A 168 23.64 -9.59 -13.41
N ILE A 169 22.90 -10.05 -12.39
CA ILE A 169 22.39 -9.19 -11.30
C ILE A 169 23.58 -8.63 -10.51
N ASP A 170 24.55 -9.47 -10.16
CA ASP A 170 25.74 -9.04 -9.43
C ASP A 170 26.57 -8.00 -10.22
N ALA A 171 26.68 -8.16 -11.55
CA ALA A 171 27.31 -7.17 -12.42
C ALA A 171 26.54 -5.84 -12.47
N ASN A 172 25.21 -5.88 -12.49
CA ASN A 172 24.38 -4.67 -12.41
C ASN A 172 24.55 -3.95 -11.06
N ILE A 173 24.65 -4.69 -9.96
CA ILE A 173 24.92 -4.14 -8.63
C ILE A 173 26.30 -3.48 -8.59
N GLN A 174 27.30 -4.08 -9.23
CA GLN A 174 28.65 -3.50 -9.32
C GLN A 174 28.63 -2.15 -10.05
N LYS A 175 27.94 -2.05 -11.20
CA LYS A 175 27.74 -0.77 -11.91
C LYS A 175 27.01 0.26 -11.05
N ALA A 176 26.07 -0.19 -10.23
CA ALA A 176 25.36 0.68 -9.29
C ALA A 176 26.29 1.20 -8.17
N ARG A 177 27.25 0.40 -7.72
CA ARG A 177 28.31 0.79 -6.76
C ARG A 177 29.31 1.77 -7.38
N GLU A 178 29.71 1.60 -8.63
CA GLU A 178 30.57 2.56 -9.33
C GLU A 178 29.92 3.96 -9.40
N ALA A 179 28.59 4.02 -9.61
CA ALA A 179 27.85 5.27 -9.57
C ALA A 179 27.82 5.93 -8.17
N LEU A 180 27.91 5.13 -7.11
CA LEU A 180 28.05 5.58 -5.71
C LEU A 180 29.47 6.13 -5.46
N GLU A 181 30.52 5.47 -5.94
CA GLU A 181 31.90 5.95 -5.83
C GLU A 181 32.12 7.30 -6.55
N ALA A 182 31.38 7.56 -7.63
CA ALA A 182 31.41 8.83 -8.35
C ALA A 182 30.68 9.99 -7.62
N TYR A 183 29.95 9.74 -6.53
CA TYR A 183 29.13 10.74 -5.84
C TYR A 183 29.93 11.90 -5.21
N PRO A 184 31.06 11.68 -4.50
CA PRO A 184 31.85 12.76 -3.92
C PRO A 184 32.32 13.78 -4.98
N ALA A 185 32.77 13.30 -6.14
CA ALA A 185 33.17 14.15 -7.25
C ALA A 185 32.00 14.98 -7.81
N LYS A 186 30.81 14.37 -7.95
CA LYS A 186 29.58 15.10 -8.34
C LYS A 186 29.19 16.15 -7.30
N ARG A 187 29.36 15.84 -6.01
CA ARG A 187 29.05 16.77 -4.93
C ARG A 187 30.00 17.95 -4.90
N ALA A 188 31.30 17.72 -5.12
CA ALA A 188 32.28 18.78 -5.25
C ALA A 188 31.95 19.74 -6.40
N LYS A 189 31.64 19.20 -7.59
CA LYS A 189 31.19 20.02 -8.75
C LYS A 189 29.92 20.84 -8.46
N TYR A 190 28.96 20.28 -7.72
CA TYR A 190 27.78 21.01 -7.30
C TYR A 190 28.13 22.17 -6.36
N ASN A 191 28.96 21.92 -5.35
CA ASN A 191 29.38 22.96 -4.41
C ASN A 191 30.12 24.10 -5.14
N GLU A 192 31.05 23.77 -6.04
CA GLU A 192 31.76 24.76 -6.87
C GLU A 192 30.80 25.57 -7.76
N SER A 193 29.79 24.92 -8.35
CA SER A 193 28.78 25.60 -9.16
C SER A 193 27.87 26.51 -8.32
N MET A 194 27.55 26.10 -7.09
CA MET A 194 26.78 26.90 -6.14
C MET A 194 27.56 28.13 -5.67
N GLU A 195 28.85 27.99 -5.37
CA GLU A 195 29.73 29.11 -5.00
C GLU A 195 29.81 30.15 -6.13
N ARG A 196 29.94 29.69 -7.39
CA ARG A 196 29.90 30.58 -8.55
C ARG A 196 28.56 31.31 -8.67
N LEU A 197 27.44 30.62 -8.45
CA LEU A 197 26.10 31.22 -8.50
C LEU A 197 25.91 32.26 -7.39
N GLU A 198 26.35 31.97 -6.17
CA GLU A 198 26.32 32.90 -5.04
C GLU A 198 27.19 34.13 -5.29
N SER A 199 28.38 33.96 -5.87
CA SER A 199 29.26 35.06 -6.26
C SER A 199 28.62 35.97 -7.32
N CYS A 200 28.03 35.41 -8.38
CA CYS A 200 27.30 36.21 -9.38
C CYS A 200 26.14 36.98 -8.76
N ARG A 201 25.41 36.37 -7.81
CA ARG A 201 24.30 37.01 -7.09
C ARG A 201 24.77 38.17 -6.21
N GLN A 202 25.91 38.03 -5.53
CA GLN A 202 26.49 39.11 -4.70
C GLN A 202 27.03 40.28 -5.55
N ASN A 203 27.58 39.99 -6.73
CA ASN A 203 28.17 40.99 -7.62
C ASN A 203 27.17 41.69 -8.57
N GLY A 204 25.87 41.36 -8.49
CA GLY A 204 24.83 42.02 -9.31
C GLY A 204 24.93 41.73 -10.82
N GLN A 205 25.60 40.65 -11.22
CA GLN A 205 25.77 40.29 -12.63
C GLN A 205 24.51 39.62 -13.21
N ALA A 206 24.19 39.91 -14.48
CA ALA A 206 23.04 39.33 -15.17
C ALA A 206 23.16 37.79 -15.26
N MET A 207 22.10 37.07 -14.86
CA MET A 207 22.04 35.60 -14.88
C MET A 207 21.73 35.03 -16.28
N GLU A 208 22.24 35.65 -17.35
CA GLU A 208 22.02 35.12 -18.70
C GLU A 208 22.87 33.86 -18.93
N GLY A 209 22.21 32.71 -19.11
CA GLY A 209 22.84 31.43 -19.45
C GLY A 209 23.34 30.58 -18.28
N VAL A 210 23.22 31.04 -17.02
CA VAL A 210 23.65 30.28 -15.84
C VAL A 210 22.57 29.26 -15.46
N LYS A 211 22.83 27.97 -15.71
CA LYS A 211 21.93 26.88 -15.29
C LYS A 211 22.02 26.70 -13.77
N ILE A 212 20.86 26.69 -13.09
CA ILE A 212 20.77 26.41 -11.65
C ILE A 212 21.30 25.00 -11.39
N PRO A 213 22.37 24.83 -10.56
CA PRO A 213 22.93 23.52 -10.29
C PRO A 213 21.95 22.68 -9.47
N ILE A 214 21.75 21.43 -9.90
CA ILE A 214 20.83 20.49 -9.24
C ILE A 214 21.60 19.75 -8.15
N LYS A 215 21.09 19.81 -6.91
CA LYS A 215 21.70 19.13 -5.76
C LYS A 215 21.70 17.61 -5.97
N PRO A 216 22.87 16.94 -5.96
CA PRO A 216 22.91 15.49 -6.07
C PRO A 216 22.35 14.86 -4.78
N GLN A 217 21.44 13.90 -4.93
CA GLN A 217 20.86 13.16 -3.80
C GLN A 217 21.88 12.18 -3.21
N ASN A 218 21.85 11.99 -1.89
CA ASN A 218 22.76 11.06 -1.22
C ASN A 218 22.42 9.60 -1.60
N PRO A 219 23.33 8.88 -2.28
CA PRO A 219 23.07 7.53 -2.78
C PRO A 219 22.91 6.48 -1.66
N ASN A 220 23.50 6.72 -0.49
CA ASN A 220 23.37 5.81 0.67
C ASN A 220 22.04 5.99 1.42
N LYS A 221 21.26 7.03 1.09
CA LYS A 221 19.93 7.21 1.67
C LYS A 221 19.02 6.09 1.15
N ILE A 222 18.17 5.57 2.03
CA ILE A 222 17.11 4.64 1.63
C ILE A 222 16.10 5.42 0.79
N ALA A 223 15.91 4.97 -0.45
CA ALA A 223 14.86 5.47 -1.33
C ALA A 223 13.52 4.88 -0.90
N LYS A 224 12.52 5.76 -0.79
CA LYS A 224 11.11 5.38 -0.68
C LYS A 224 10.62 5.00 -2.07
N VAL A 225 10.48 3.70 -2.31
CA VAL A 225 10.00 3.16 -3.58
C VAL A 225 8.71 2.39 -3.29
N ILE A 226 7.70 2.58 -4.13
CA ILE A 226 6.46 1.82 -4.09
C ILE A 226 6.35 1.00 -5.37
N VAL A 227 5.92 -0.24 -5.25
CA VAL A 227 5.57 -1.08 -6.39
C VAL A 227 4.09 -1.44 -6.31
N LEU A 228 3.36 -1.14 -7.37
CA LEU A 228 2.04 -1.68 -7.64
C LEU A 228 2.20 -3.00 -8.38
N THR A 229 1.63 -4.06 -7.84
CA THR A 229 1.59 -5.39 -8.44
C THR A 229 0.38 -5.56 -9.35
N GLU A 230 0.38 -6.61 -10.16
CA GLU A 230 -0.71 -6.92 -11.10
C GLU A 230 -2.06 -7.17 -10.41
N ASP A 231 -2.04 -7.60 -9.16
CA ASP A 231 -3.21 -7.83 -8.30
C ASP A 231 -3.57 -6.60 -7.43
N SER A 232 -3.13 -5.40 -7.83
CA SER A 232 -3.43 -4.13 -7.17
C SER A 232 -2.96 -4.03 -5.71
N LYS A 233 -1.92 -4.79 -5.33
CA LYS A 233 -1.27 -4.64 -4.02
C LYS A 233 -0.18 -3.58 -4.11
N VAL A 234 -0.01 -2.86 -3.01
CA VAL A 234 0.98 -1.80 -2.84
C VAL A 234 2.09 -2.32 -1.92
N VAL A 235 3.27 -2.49 -2.49
CA VAL A 235 4.45 -2.99 -1.76
C VAL A 235 5.45 -1.85 -1.60
N THR A 236 5.84 -1.57 -0.35
CA THR A 236 6.88 -0.58 -0.07
C THR A 236 8.25 -1.24 -0.16
N LEU A 237 9.15 -0.72 -0.97
CA LEU A 237 10.54 -1.18 -1.00
C LEU A 237 11.44 -0.21 -0.22
N ALA A 238 12.14 -0.74 0.78
CA ALA A 238 13.23 -0.05 1.46
C ALA A 238 14.56 -0.44 0.82
N VAL A 239 15.07 0.41 -0.07
CA VAL A 239 16.23 0.10 -0.91
C VAL A 239 17.22 1.27 -0.95
N PRO A 240 18.55 1.03 -0.93
CA PRO A 240 19.53 2.07 -1.21
C PRO A 240 19.27 2.77 -2.55
N MET A 241 19.35 4.10 -2.58
CA MET A 241 18.91 4.92 -3.71
C MET A 241 19.65 4.64 -5.03
N TYR A 242 20.86 4.09 -5.00
CA TYR A 242 21.62 3.75 -6.20
C TYR A 242 21.13 2.46 -6.90
N LEU A 243 20.36 1.61 -6.22
CA LEU A 243 19.97 0.28 -6.72
C LEU A 243 18.77 0.24 -7.68
N PRO A 244 17.66 1.00 -7.50
CA PRO A 244 16.41 0.73 -8.21
C PRO A 244 16.51 0.60 -9.72
N ARG A 245 17.26 1.51 -10.34
CA ARG A 245 17.47 1.53 -11.80
C ARG A 245 18.20 0.27 -12.30
N TRP A 246 19.29 -0.10 -11.64
CA TRP A 246 20.17 -1.16 -12.11
C TRP A 246 19.72 -2.56 -11.66
N ALA A 247 19.21 -2.69 -10.44
CA ALA A 247 18.79 -3.95 -9.87
C ALA A 247 17.36 -4.36 -10.30
N PHE A 248 16.41 -3.42 -10.31
CA PHE A 248 14.98 -3.77 -10.42
C PHE A 248 14.33 -3.36 -11.75
N ALA A 249 14.83 -2.33 -12.44
CA ALA A 249 14.28 -1.89 -13.73
C ALA A 249 15.01 -2.50 -14.95
N THR A 250 16.30 -2.82 -14.80
CA THR A 250 17.15 -3.32 -15.88
C THR A 250 17.29 -4.84 -15.80
N ASN A 251 17.05 -5.54 -16.92
CA ASN A 251 17.28 -6.98 -16.98
C ASN A 251 18.77 -7.30 -16.82
N PRO A 252 19.13 -8.36 -16.06
CA PRO A 252 20.51 -8.78 -15.94
C PRO A 252 21.03 -9.25 -17.30
N GLN A 253 22.26 -8.87 -17.63
CA GLN A 253 22.95 -9.40 -18.79
C GLN A 253 23.93 -10.49 -18.36
N PRO A 254 23.85 -11.69 -18.96
CA PRO A 254 24.81 -12.76 -18.71
C PRO A 254 26.26 -12.27 -18.95
N PRO A 255 27.18 -12.46 -18.01
CA PRO A 255 28.58 -12.05 -18.19
C PRO A 255 29.25 -12.70 -19.40
N ASN A 256 28.97 -13.98 -19.64
CA ASN A 256 29.50 -14.71 -20.79
C ASN A 256 28.38 -15.10 -21.76
N GLN A 257 28.17 -14.25 -22.78
CA GLN A 257 27.11 -14.45 -23.78
C GLN A 257 27.33 -15.69 -24.64
N TYR A 258 28.60 -16.08 -24.92
CA TYR A 258 28.91 -17.25 -25.73
C TYR A 258 28.51 -18.55 -25.03
N ILE A 259 28.89 -18.71 -23.76
CA ILE A 259 28.49 -19.86 -22.95
C ILE A 259 26.96 -19.89 -22.81
N TYR A 260 26.34 -18.72 -22.62
CA TYR A 260 24.90 -18.61 -22.48
C TYR A 260 24.16 -19.10 -23.73
N GLN A 261 24.55 -18.62 -24.91
CA GLN A 261 23.97 -19.05 -26.19
C GLN A 261 24.26 -20.51 -26.50
N ALA A 262 25.48 -21.00 -26.25
CA ALA A 262 25.80 -22.42 -26.40
C ALA A 262 24.91 -23.31 -25.52
N CYS A 263 24.66 -22.91 -24.27
CA CYS A 263 23.75 -23.61 -23.37
C CYS A 263 22.30 -23.60 -23.89
N GLN A 264 21.84 -22.53 -24.54
CA GLN A 264 20.51 -22.50 -25.17
C GLN A 264 20.39 -23.52 -26.29
N TRP A 265 21.38 -23.59 -27.18
CA TRP A 265 21.42 -24.58 -28.26
C TRP A 265 21.47 -26.02 -27.73
N ILE A 266 22.33 -26.27 -26.73
CA ILE A 266 22.42 -27.57 -26.05
C ILE A 266 21.08 -27.91 -25.37
N GLY A 267 20.43 -26.92 -24.75
CA GLY A 267 19.11 -27.08 -24.13
C GLY A 267 18.03 -27.47 -25.12
N TRP A 268 17.98 -26.84 -26.30
CA TRP A 268 17.04 -27.20 -27.37
C TRP A 268 17.32 -28.60 -27.93
N ALA A 269 18.59 -28.94 -28.15
CA ALA A 269 18.97 -30.28 -28.61
C ALA A 269 18.59 -31.34 -27.57
N ALA A 270 18.89 -31.12 -26.28
CA ALA A 270 18.51 -32.01 -25.20
C ALA A 270 16.99 -32.15 -25.07
N PHE A 271 16.24 -31.05 -25.22
CA PHE A 271 14.77 -31.10 -25.22
C PHE A 271 14.22 -31.93 -26.39
N ALA A 272 14.77 -31.77 -27.60
CA ALA A 272 14.37 -32.57 -28.75
C ALA A 272 14.65 -34.07 -28.54
N VAL A 273 15.86 -34.40 -28.02
CA VAL A 273 16.21 -35.79 -27.69
C VAL A 273 15.28 -36.34 -26.61
N HIS A 274 14.99 -35.58 -25.55
CA HIS A 274 14.07 -35.98 -24.49
C HIS A 274 12.68 -36.31 -25.03
N VAL A 275 12.13 -35.43 -25.88
CA VAL A 275 10.80 -35.60 -26.49
C VAL A 275 10.71 -36.85 -27.37
N ILE A 276 11.73 -37.13 -28.17
CA ILE A 276 11.74 -38.32 -29.05
C ILE A 276 11.96 -39.58 -28.21
N SER A 277 12.94 -39.55 -27.31
CA SER A 277 13.37 -40.73 -26.55
C SER A 277 12.35 -41.18 -25.51
N ILE A 278 11.60 -40.26 -24.89
CA ILE A 278 10.54 -40.65 -23.94
C ILE A 278 9.43 -41.45 -24.64
N GLY A 279 9.06 -41.10 -25.88
CA GLY A 279 8.05 -41.85 -26.64
C GLY A 279 8.49 -43.25 -27.06
N MET A 280 9.81 -43.45 -27.22
CA MET A 280 10.40 -44.72 -27.67
C MET A 280 10.95 -45.61 -26.55
N ALA A 281 11.07 -45.07 -25.33
CA ALA A 281 11.55 -45.80 -24.16
C ALA A 281 10.59 -46.91 -23.73
N ALA A 282 11.09 -47.88 -22.96
CA ALA A 282 10.24 -48.92 -22.40
C ALA A 282 9.23 -48.33 -21.39
N LEU A 283 8.05 -48.97 -21.26
CA LEU A 283 6.93 -48.44 -20.48
C LEU A 283 7.30 -48.13 -19.01
N TYR A 284 8.10 -48.97 -18.37
CA TYR A 284 8.53 -48.71 -16.99
C TYR A 284 9.45 -47.48 -16.88
N THR A 285 10.36 -47.28 -17.85
CA THR A 285 11.23 -46.09 -17.91
C THR A 285 10.39 -44.84 -18.15
N GLN A 286 9.38 -44.92 -19.02
CA GLN A 286 8.43 -43.84 -19.25
C GLN A 286 7.71 -43.44 -17.97
N ILE A 287 7.07 -44.39 -17.29
CA ILE A 287 6.32 -44.14 -16.06
C ILE A 287 7.22 -43.51 -14.98
N ILE A 288 8.39 -44.10 -14.72
CA ILE A 288 9.29 -43.60 -13.67
C ILE A 288 9.81 -42.21 -14.03
N SER A 289 10.21 -41.97 -15.29
CA SER A 289 10.68 -40.65 -15.73
C SER A 289 9.59 -39.59 -15.58
N VAL A 290 8.36 -39.89 -16.02
CA VAL A 290 7.21 -38.98 -15.91
C VAL A 290 6.88 -38.70 -14.44
N VAL A 291 6.86 -39.72 -13.57
CA VAL A 291 6.61 -39.54 -12.13
C VAL A 291 7.69 -38.66 -11.50
N VAL A 292 8.97 -38.91 -11.77
CA VAL A 292 10.07 -38.09 -11.24
C VAL A 292 9.94 -36.64 -11.71
N ILE A 293 9.68 -36.40 -13.00
CA ILE A 293 9.50 -35.05 -13.55
C ILE A 293 8.30 -34.35 -12.91
N LEU A 294 7.15 -35.03 -12.79
CA LEU A 294 5.92 -34.45 -12.23
C LEU A 294 6.09 -34.10 -10.76
N VAL A 295 6.59 -35.03 -9.94
CA VAL A 295 6.83 -34.79 -8.51
C VAL A 295 7.80 -33.63 -8.34
N SER A 296 8.89 -33.61 -9.10
CA SER A 296 9.88 -32.53 -9.06
C SER A 296 9.28 -31.18 -9.46
N THR A 297 8.41 -31.16 -10.47
CA THR A 297 7.72 -29.96 -10.95
C THR A 297 6.73 -29.44 -9.90
N VAL A 298 5.93 -30.32 -9.28
CA VAL A 298 4.97 -29.96 -8.22
C VAL A 298 5.70 -29.41 -7.00
N LEU A 299 6.76 -30.08 -6.53
CA LEU A 299 7.59 -29.58 -5.42
C LEU A 299 8.15 -28.20 -5.72
N THR A 300 8.59 -27.97 -6.96
CA THR A 300 9.13 -26.68 -7.39
C THR A 300 8.05 -25.59 -7.51
N ALA A 301 6.86 -25.93 -8.00
CA ALA A 301 5.72 -25.00 -8.09
C ALA A 301 5.23 -24.58 -6.70
N HIS A 302 5.16 -25.51 -5.75
CA HIS A 302 4.83 -25.21 -4.35
C HIS A 302 6.00 -24.64 -3.54
N ARG A 303 7.12 -24.33 -4.20
CA ARG A 303 8.32 -23.73 -3.60
C ARG A 303 8.91 -24.52 -2.44
N VAL A 304 8.73 -25.84 -2.41
CA VAL A 304 9.34 -26.69 -1.37
C VAL A 304 10.87 -26.59 -1.48
N GLY A 305 11.56 -26.45 -0.35
CA GLY A 305 13.03 -26.33 -0.32
C GLY A 305 13.60 -25.03 -0.89
N CYS A 306 12.77 -24.01 -1.08
CA CYS A 306 13.20 -22.65 -1.43
C CYS A 306 13.43 -21.81 -0.17
N GLU A 307 14.42 -20.91 -0.21
CA GLU A 307 14.75 -20.04 0.93
C GLU A 307 13.60 -19.09 1.33
N ASP A 308 12.71 -18.76 0.40
CA ASP A 308 11.57 -17.84 0.56
C ASP A 308 10.23 -18.57 0.82
N SER A 309 10.25 -19.86 1.15
CA SER A 309 9.03 -20.66 1.35
C SER A 309 8.67 -20.83 2.83
N ARG A 310 7.38 -20.60 3.15
CA ARG A 310 6.83 -20.82 4.50
C ARG A 310 6.94 -22.26 4.97
N ILE A 311 6.86 -23.22 4.05
CA ILE A 311 7.02 -24.66 4.35
C ILE A 311 8.42 -24.93 4.89
N TRP A 312 9.44 -24.33 4.27
CA TRP A 312 10.83 -24.46 4.72
C TRP A 312 11.09 -23.74 6.04
N GLU A 313 10.47 -22.58 6.24
CA GLU A 313 10.50 -21.86 7.52
C GLU A 313 9.89 -22.68 8.66
N SER A 314 8.72 -23.29 8.44
CA SER A 314 8.04 -24.15 9.41
C SER A 314 8.86 -25.40 9.77
N ILE A 315 9.53 -26.00 8.78
CA ILE A 315 10.46 -27.11 9.02
C ILE A 315 11.65 -26.61 9.85
N ARG A 316 12.24 -25.45 9.52
CA ARG A 316 13.42 -24.92 10.24
C ARG A 316 13.09 -24.50 11.68
N SER A 317 11.93 -23.91 11.93
CA SER A 317 11.48 -23.51 13.28
C SER A 317 11.27 -24.72 14.19
N HIS A 318 10.86 -25.86 13.63
CA HIS A 318 10.72 -27.11 14.39
C HIS A 318 12.05 -27.64 14.94
N TRP A 319 13.19 -27.25 14.35
CA TRP A 319 14.53 -27.67 14.75
C TRP A 319 15.25 -26.63 15.65
N GLY A 320 14.50 -25.70 16.28
CA GLY A 320 15.02 -24.85 17.35
C GLY A 320 15.83 -23.63 16.91
N HIS A 321 15.76 -23.22 15.63
CA HIS A 321 16.35 -21.96 15.18
C HIS A 321 15.37 -20.79 15.36
N GLU A 322 15.86 -19.68 15.93
CA GLU A 322 15.12 -18.41 16.08
C GLU A 322 14.45 -18.00 14.76
N VAL A 323 13.17 -17.60 14.85
CA VAL A 323 12.34 -17.16 13.73
C VAL A 323 12.85 -15.80 13.25
N GLN A 324 13.82 -15.83 12.34
CA GLN A 324 14.33 -14.63 11.68
C GLN A 324 13.45 -14.32 10.47
N GLU A 325 13.09 -13.04 10.30
CA GLU A 325 12.29 -12.46 9.22
C GLU A 325 12.46 -13.19 7.87
N ASN A 326 11.34 -13.42 7.16
CA ASN A 326 11.26 -14.08 5.85
C ASN A 326 12.25 -13.46 4.86
N SER A 327 13.46 -14.02 4.80
CA SER A 327 14.57 -13.44 4.06
C SER A 327 15.18 -14.46 3.12
N CYS A 328 15.45 -14.04 1.90
CA CYS A 328 15.97 -14.88 0.85
C CYS A 328 17.07 -14.18 0.08
N TRP A 329 18.03 -14.96 -0.41
CA TRP A 329 19.04 -14.47 -1.33
C TRP A 329 18.55 -14.62 -2.77
N VAL A 330 18.78 -13.61 -3.59
CA VAL A 330 18.49 -13.68 -5.04
C VAL A 330 19.76 -13.93 -5.84
N SER A 331 20.85 -13.27 -5.45
CA SER A 331 22.17 -13.42 -6.06
C SER A 331 23.25 -13.59 -4.99
N SER A 332 24.53 -13.58 -5.37
CA SER A 332 25.62 -13.66 -4.39
C SER A 332 25.73 -12.41 -3.52
N ASN A 333 25.27 -11.27 -4.04
CA ASN A 333 25.38 -9.97 -3.40
C ASN A 333 24.05 -9.34 -2.98
N LEU A 334 22.90 -9.95 -3.29
CA LEU A 334 21.59 -9.35 -3.06
C LEU A 334 20.71 -10.21 -2.14
N LYS A 335 20.34 -9.63 -0.99
CA LYS A 335 19.42 -10.22 -0.02
C LYS A 335 18.14 -9.40 0.07
N ALA A 336 17.00 -10.08 0.04
CA ALA A 336 15.69 -9.51 0.32
C ALA A 336 15.22 -9.98 1.70
N THR A 337 14.54 -9.09 2.42
CA THR A 337 13.81 -9.41 3.64
C THR A 337 12.40 -8.84 3.52
N VAL A 338 11.39 -9.69 3.70
CA VAL A 338 9.98 -9.29 3.68
C VAL A 338 9.50 -9.10 5.11
N SER A 339 8.95 -7.93 5.40
CA SER A 339 8.30 -7.60 6.66
C SER A 339 6.94 -6.96 6.41
N THR A 340 6.16 -6.76 7.47
CA THR A 340 4.81 -6.17 7.38
C THR A 340 4.70 -5.05 8.41
N TYR A 341 4.17 -3.89 8.02
CA TYR A 341 3.81 -2.84 8.97
C TYR A 341 2.82 -3.39 10.00
N PRO A 342 3.03 -3.12 11.30
CA PRO A 342 2.05 -3.51 12.30
C PRO A 342 0.73 -2.75 12.06
N GLU A 343 -0.37 -3.34 12.54
CA GLU A 343 -1.73 -2.95 12.16
C GLU A 343 -2.10 -1.54 12.67
N ASP A 344 -1.48 -1.14 13.77
CA ASP A 344 -1.56 0.18 14.39
C ASP A 344 -1.02 1.33 13.53
N TYR A 345 -0.21 1.04 12.51
CA TYR A 345 0.25 2.04 11.53
C TYR A 345 -0.80 2.38 10.46
N MET A 346 -1.91 1.61 10.35
CA MET A 346 -3.03 2.00 9.48
C MET A 346 -3.87 3.13 10.09
N ASP A 347 -3.89 3.25 11.41
CA ASP A 347 -4.36 4.44 12.09
C ASP A 347 -3.28 5.51 11.97
N TRP A 348 -3.38 6.43 11.01
CA TRP A 348 -2.39 7.50 10.79
C TRP A 348 -2.14 8.33 12.07
N PRO A 349 -1.13 8.00 12.91
CA PRO A 349 -1.03 8.58 14.25
C PRO A 349 -0.55 10.03 14.19
N GLU A 350 0.05 10.42 13.07
CA GLU A 350 0.65 11.73 12.86
C GLU A 350 -0.37 12.79 12.42
N LEU A 351 -1.57 12.42 11.95
CA LEU A 351 -2.61 13.38 11.53
C LEU A 351 -3.64 13.70 12.63
N ILE A 352 -3.82 12.81 13.60
CA ILE A 352 -4.75 12.97 14.73
C ILE A 352 -4.02 13.53 15.97
N GLU A 353 -4.74 14.23 16.84
CA GLU A 353 -4.13 14.67 18.10
C GLU A 353 -3.75 13.44 18.94
N PRO A 354 -2.70 13.50 19.79
CA PRO A 354 -2.26 12.34 20.55
C PRO A 354 -3.36 11.68 21.40
N PHE A 355 -4.30 12.50 21.90
CA PHE A 355 -5.47 12.01 22.67
C PHE A 355 -6.58 11.40 21.81
N GLN A 356 -6.54 11.58 20.49
CA GLN A 356 -7.52 11.05 19.53
C GLN A 356 -7.03 9.74 18.87
N LYS A 357 -5.91 9.18 19.34
CA LYS A 357 -5.33 7.96 18.77
C LYS A 357 -6.31 6.80 18.95
N GLY A 358 -6.70 6.15 17.86
CA GLY A 358 -7.71 5.09 17.84
C GLY A 358 -9.16 5.57 17.68
N GLU A 359 -9.42 6.89 17.63
CA GLU A 359 -10.79 7.42 17.42
C GLU A 359 -11.25 7.41 15.95
N THR A 360 -10.42 6.94 15.01
CA THR A 360 -10.75 6.89 13.56
C THR A 360 -12.11 6.25 13.27
N PRO A 361 -12.48 5.09 13.88
CA PRO A 361 -13.80 4.49 13.70
C PRO A 361 -14.95 5.42 14.13
N THR A 362 -14.76 6.18 15.20
CA THR A 362 -15.76 7.15 15.70
C THR A 362 -16.06 8.24 14.67
N PHE A 363 -15.04 8.74 13.96
CA PHE A 363 -15.24 9.72 12.89
C PHE A 363 -16.00 9.13 11.70
N ILE A 364 -15.76 7.86 11.36
CA ILE A 364 -16.55 7.14 10.35
C ILE A 364 -18.01 7.03 10.80
N ASP A 365 -18.24 6.72 12.08
CA ASP A 365 -19.59 6.62 12.64
C ASP A 365 -20.30 7.98 12.67
N HIS A 366 -19.59 9.09 12.89
CA HIS A 366 -20.14 10.44 12.72
C HIS A 366 -20.59 10.70 11.29
N VAL A 367 -19.77 10.34 10.30
CA VAL A 367 -20.13 10.46 8.88
C VAL A 367 -21.38 9.64 8.56
N LYS A 368 -21.42 8.38 9.00
CA LYS A 368 -22.56 7.48 8.80
C LYS A 368 -23.84 8.01 9.46
N ALA A 369 -23.75 8.52 10.69
CA ALA A 369 -24.89 9.09 11.39
C ALA A 369 -25.43 10.36 10.71
N GLY A 370 -24.54 11.22 10.20
CA GLY A 370 -24.92 12.40 9.40
C GLY A 370 -25.61 12.02 8.09
N LEU A 371 -25.08 11.03 7.38
CA LEU A 371 -25.67 10.51 6.14
C LEU A 371 -27.02 9.85 6.38
N LYS A 372 -27.17 9.10 7.49
CA LYS A 372 -28.45 8.54 7.91
C LYS A 372 -29.50 9.63 8.19
N ALA A 373 -29.13 10.66 8.96
CA ALA A 373 -30.02 11.78 9.25
C ALA A 373 -30.42 12.55 7.98
N LEU A 374 -29.50 12.68 7.01
CA LEU A 374 -29.79 13.28 5.70
C LEU A 374 -30.77 12.44 4.88
N ALA A 375 -30.63 11.12 4.91
CA ALA A 375 -31.50 10.20 4.17
C ALA A 375 -32.94 10.16 4.72
N GLU A 376 -33.12 10.44 6.02
CA GLU A 376 -34.42 10.50 6.69
C GLU A 376 -35.17 11.83 6.45
N ASP A 377 -34.50 12.88 5.97
CA ASP A 377 -35.08 14.19 5.72
C ASP A 377 -34.88 14.60 4.24
N PRO A 378 -35.92 14.56 3.39
CA PRO A 378 -35.80 14.90 1.96
C PRO A 378 -35.33 16.33 1.66
N HIS A 379 -35.49 17.27 2.60
CA HIS A 379 -35.11 18.68 2.44
C HIS A 379 -33.84 19.04 3.21
N GLY A 380 -33.20 18.08 3.86
CA GLY A 380 -31.96 18.28 4.61
C GLY A 380 -30.75 18.59 3.73
N LEU A 381 -29.74 19.22 4.33
CA LEU A 381 -28.41 19.41 3.77
C LEU A 381 -27.39 18.98 4.83
N LEU A 382 -26.47 18.09 4.48
CA LEU A 382 -25.40 17.68 5.38
C LEU A 382 -24.19 18.58 5.14
N VAL A 383 -23.76 19.27 6.20
CA VAL A 383 -22.59 20.15 6.18
C VAL A 383 -21.53 19.57 7.12
N PHE A 384 -20.40 19.12 6.55
CA PHE A 384 -19.22 18.80 7.34
C PHE A 384 -18.43 20.07 7.61
N SER A 385 -18.41 20.54 8.85
CA SER A 385 -17.82 21.84 9.21
C SER A 385 -16.55 21.70 10.03
N GLY A 386 -15.49 22.36 9.54
CA GLY A 386 -14.20 22.46 10.21
C GLY A 386 -13.10 22.91 9.24
N GLY A 387 -12.30 23.88 9.66
CA GLY A 387 -11.19 24.45 8.90
C GLY A 387 -9.88 23.67 9.04
N PRO A 388 -8.80 24.15 8.41
CA PRO A 388 -7.47 23.54 8.51
C PRO A 388 -6.83 23.90 9.86
N THR A 389 -7.33 23.32 10.94
CA THR A 389 -6.88 23.58 12.32
C THR A 389 -5.49 22.99 12.61
N LYS A 390 -5.01 22.08 11.75
CA LYS A 390 -3.74 21.34 11.86
C LYS A 390 -2.71 21.76 10.81
N LYS A 391 -2.60 23.08 10.55
CA LYS A 391 -1.69 23.65 9.52
C LYS A 391 -0.26 23.08 9.48
N PRO A 392 0.42 22.80 10.62
CA PRO A 392 1.76 22.21 10.57
C PRO A 392 1.82 20.80 9.95
N ARG A 393 0.68 20.10 9.85
CA ARG A 393 0.57 18.72 9.38
C ARG A 393 -0.16 18.61 8.03
N THR A 394 -1.18 19.42 7.82
CA THR A 394 -1.97 19.43 6.57
C THR A 394 -2.69 20.76 6.38
N GLU A 395 -2.81 21.18 5.12
CA GLU A 395 -3.67 22.30 4.70
C GLU A 395 -5.10 21.83 4.38
N LEU A 396 -5.36 20.53 4.41
CA LEU A 396 -6.71 19.99 4.22
C LEU A 396 -7.59 20.31 5.43
N SER A 397 -8.73 20.95 5.19
CA SER A 397 -9.69 21.28 6.24
C SER A 397 -10.37 20.02 6.80
N GLU A 398 -10.74 20.05 8.08
CA GLU A 398 -11.44 18.93 8.71
C GLU A 398 -12.76 18.62 8.00
N GLY A 399 -13.53 19.65 7.62
CA GLY A 399 -14.79 19.49 6.87
C GLY A 399 -14.57 18.85 5.50
N GLN A 400 -13.54 19.25 4.76
CA GLN A 400 -13.21 18.63 3.47
C GLN A 400 -12.72 17.18 3.63
N SER A 401 -12.00 16.89 4.71
CA SER A 401 -11.57 15.52 5.04
C SER A 401 -12.76 14.58 5.24
N TYR A 402 -13.79 15.01 5.98
CA TYR A 402 -15.03 14.24 6.16
C TYR A 402 -15.78 14.04 4.83
N LEU A 403 -15.86 15.08 3.99
CA LEU A 403 -16.49 14.98 2.68
C LEU A 403 -15.75 14.00 1.76
N ASN A 404 -14.42 14.02 1.76
CA ASN A 404 -13.59 13.08 1.01
C ASN A 404 -13.82 11.65 1.51
N LEU A 405 -13.79 11.44 2.83
CA LEU A 405 -14.05 10.13 3.44
C LEU A 405 -15.41 9.56 3.04
N ALA A 406 -16.47 10.39 3.05
CA ALA A 406 -17.79 9.98 2.59
C ALA A 406 -17.78 9.61 1.08
N ARG A 407 -17.20 10.47 0.24
CA ARG A 407 -17.15 10.28 -1.22
C ARG A 407 -16.37 9.04 -1.63
N ASP A 408 -15.19 8.85 -1.05
CA ASP A 408 -14.28 7.74 -1.38
C ASP A 408 -14.86 6.38 -0.98
N ASN A 409 -15.82 6.36 -0.04
CA ASN A 409 -16.57 5.17 0.37
C ASN A 409 -17.97 5.10 -0.26
N GLY A 410 -18.23 5.83 -1.35
CA GLY A 410 -19.52 5.81 -2.04
C GLY A 410 -20.71 6.18 -1.14
N TYR A 411 -20.50 7.14 -0.22
CA TYR A 411 -21.46 7.56 0.80
C TYR A 411 -22.01 6.41 1.67
N PHE A 412 -21.24 5.31 1.80
CA PHE A 412 -21.61 4.12 2.57
C PHE A 412 -22.95 3.47 2.15
N GLN A 413 -23.37 3.65 0.89
CA GLN A 413 -24.64 3.16 0.38
C GLN A 413 -24.76 1.62 0.39
N GLU A 414 -23.64 0.90 0.27
CA GLU A 414 -23.63 -0.57 0.28
C GLU A 414 -23.95 -1.19 1.66
N MET A 415 -23.81 -0.42 2.76
CA MET A 415 -23.96 -0.93 4.12
C MET A 415 -25.37 -0.72 4.72
N SER A 416 -26.30 -0.07 4.03
CA SER A 416 -27.55 0.38 4.67
C SER A 416 -28.79 0.26 3.79
N THR A 417 -29.93 -0.10 4.41
CA THR A 417 -31.28 -0.11 3.81
C THR A 417 -31.83 1.30 3.55
N LEU A 418 -30.95 2.29 3.42
CA LEU A 418 -31.32 3.71 3.34
C LEU A 418 -31.66 4.09 1.89
N PRO A 419 -32.55 5.09 1.69
CA PRO A 419 -32.76 5.71 0.38
C PRO A 419 -31.45 6.19 -0.24
N SER A 420 -31.37 6.18 -1.58
CA SER A 420 -30.24 6.73 -2.33
C SER A 420 -29.95 8.17 -1.90
N ILE A 421 -28.75 8.43 -1.40
CA ILE A 421 -28.30 9.76 -1.00
C ILE A 421 -27.89 10.54 -2.26
N ASP A 422 -28.44 11.73 -2.44
CA ASP A 422 -28.01 12.66 -3.49
C ASP A 422 -26.69 13.34 -3.06
N PRO A 423 -25.57 13.11 -3.78
CA PRO A 423 -24.28 13.72 -3.48
C PRO A 423 -24.29 15.25 -3.44
N SER A 424 -25.21 15.92 -4.15
CA SER A 424 -25.32 17.37 -4.14
C SER A 424 -25.73 17.92 -2.76
N ARG A 425 -26.36 17.10 -1.92
CA ARG A 425 -26.85 17.47 -0.59
C ARG A 425 -25.82 17.26 0.52
N VAL A 426 -24.57 16.96 0.16
CA VAL A 426 -23.45 16.76 1.11
C VAL A 426 -22.32 17.73 0.76
N ILE A 427 -22.09 18.70 1.63
CA ILE A 427 -21.10 19.78 1.41
C ILE A 427 -20.14 19.92 2.58
N ALA A 428 -19.07 20.69 2.38
CA ALA A 428 -18.10 21.03 3.40
C ALA A 428 -18.09 22.54 3.70
N GLU A 429 -17.96 22.89 4.97
CA GLU A 429 -17.63 24.24 5.45
C GLU A 429 -16.20 24.20 5.99
N THR A 430 -15.33 25.10 5.53
CA THR A 430 -13.87 24.93 5.63
C THR A 430 -13.16 26.03 6.42
N ASN A 431 -13.88 26.87 7.16
CA ASN A 431 -13.30 28.02 7.88
C ASN A 431 -13.39 27.88 9.40
N ALA A 432 -14.32 27.08 9.93
CA ALA A 432 -14.55 27.02 11.37
C ALA A 432 -13.35 26.47 12.15
N THR A 433 -12.97 27.12 13.24
CA THR A 433 -11.82 26.72 14.07
C THR A 433 -12.21 26.23 15.47
N ASP A 434 -13.50 26.26 15.81
CA ASP A 434 -14.05 25.76 17.08
C ASP A 434 -15.52 25.33 16.92
N SER A 435 -16.11 24.80 17.99
CA SER A 435 -17.48 24.27 17.93
C SER A 435 -18.58 25.33 17.83
N TYR A 436 -18.34 26.57 18.25
CA TYR A 436 -19.30 27.66 18.04
C TYR A 436 -19.32 28.06 16.56
N GLN A 437 -18.13 28.25 15.99
CA GLN A 437 -17.96 28.53 14.56
C GLN A 437 -18.49 27.37 13.71
N ASN A 438 -18.28 26.11 14.12
CA ASN A 438 -18.81 24.97 13.38
C ASN A 438 -20.33 25.07 13.21
N LEU A 439 -21.04 25.47 14.27
CA LEU A 439 -22.49 25.68 14.21
C LEU A 439 -22.85 26.90 13.36
N LEU A 440 -22.31 28.07 13.69
CA LEU A 440 -22.69 29.33 13.04
C LEU A 440 -22.35 29.33 11.54
N PHE A 441 -21.18 28.84 11.18
CA PHE A 441 -20.74 28.81 9.78
C PHE A 441 -21.51 27.76 8.99
N SER A 442 -21.93 26.65 9.61
CA SER A 442 -22.85 25.70 8.97
C SER A 442 -24.21 26.32 8.66
N LEU A 443 -24.77 27.17 9.54
CA LEU A 443 -26.03 27.89 9.29
C LEU A 443 -25.88 28.86 8.10
N ILE A 444 -24.75 29.56 8.04
CA ILE A 444 -24.43 30.49 6.95
C ILE A 444 -24.23 29.71 5.64
N GLN A 445 -23.45 28.63 5.67
CA GLN A 445 -23.17 27.79 4.51
C GLN A 445 -24.47 27.16 3.97
N PHE A 446 -25.38 26.74 4.84
CA PHE A 446 -26.70 26.26 4.46
C PHE A 446 -27.48 27.34 3.69
N ARG A 447 -27.51 28.58 4.18
CA ARG A 447 -28.18 29.69 3.48
C ARG A 447 -27.50 30.04 2.16
N VAL A 448 -26.17 30.06 2.12
CA VAL A 448 -25.43 30.35 0.88
C VAL A 448 -25.73 29.29 -0.18
N TYR A 449 -25.87 28.02 0.23
CA TYR A 449 -26.12 26.91 -0.68
C TYR A 449 -27.59 26.81 -1.12
N THR A 450 -28.54 27.01 -0.21
CA THR A 450 -29.98 26.78 -0.46
C THR A 450 -30.80 28.06 -0.70
N GLY A 451 -30.23 29.23 -0.39
CA GLY A 451 -30.93 30.52 -0.43
C GLY A 451 -31.81 30.82 0.79
N VAL A 452 -32.01 29.87 1.71
CA VAL A 452 -32.84 30.04 2.92
C VAL A 452 -32.11 29.51 4.15
N TYR A 453 -32.48 29.96 5.35
CA TYR A 453 -31.93 29.42 6.59
C TYR A 453 -32.66 28.13 7.04
N PRO A 454 -31.98 27.22 7.76
CA PRO A 454 -32.61 25.98 8.21
C PRO A 454 -33.62 26.25 9.33
N GLN A 455 -34.73 25.50 9.31
CA GLN A 455 -35.74 25.52 10.38
C GLN A 455 -35.38 24.59 11.54
N ARG A 456 -34.68 23.49 11.23
CA ARG A 456 -34.23 22.47 12.18
C ARG A 456 -32.75 22.18 11.98
N VAL A 457 -32.02 22.02 13.08
CA VAL A 457 -30.58 21.77 13.09
C VAL A 457 -30.28 20.49 13.86
N THR A 458 -29.64 19.52 13.21
CA THR A 458 -29.12 18.33 13.89
C THR A 458 -27.60 18.37 13.88
N VAL A 459 -26.97 18.35 15.06
CA VAL A 459 -25.52 18.33 15.20
C VAL A 459 -25.07 16.90 15.51
N VAL A 460 -24.25 16.33 14.63
CA VAL A 460 -23.55 15.07 14.88
C VAL A 460 -22.19 15.39 15.47
N THR A 461 -21.89 14.87 16.67
CA THR A 461 -20.66 15.17 17.39
C THR A 461 -20.38 14.11 18.45
N HIS A 462 -19.37 14.31 19.28
CA HIS A 462 -19.15 13.49 20.47
C HIS A 462 -20.21 13.76 21.53
N GLU A 463 -20.69 12.72 22.20
CA GLU A 463 -21.72 12.80 23.25
C GLU A 463 -21.27 13.67 24.43
N PHE A 464 -19.98 13.63 24.80
CA PHE A 464 -19.47 14.51 25.85
C PHE A 464 -19.61 16.01 25.52
N LYS A 465 -19.75 16.39 24.24
CA LYS A 465 -19.99 17.80 23.83
C LYS A 465 -21.47 18.21 23.88
N ARG A 466 -22.40 17.29 24.16
CA ARG A 466 -23.86 17.57 24.14
C ARG A 466 -24.21 18.77 24.99
N ALA A 467 -23.76 18.78 26.25
CA ALA A 467 -24.05 19.86 27.19
C ALA A 467 -23.56 21.22 26.67
N ARG A 468 -22.40 21.27 26.00
CA ARG A 468 -21.85 22.50 25.41
C ARG A 468 -22.73 23.05 24.29
N PHE A 469 -23.25 22.20 23.42
CA PHE A 469 -24.17 22.64 22.37
C PHE A 469 -25.51 23.12 22.94
N MET A 470 -26.10 22.33 23.85
CA MET A 470 -27.42 22.63 24.44
C MET A 470 -27.41 23.89 25.32
N GLN A 471 -26.38 24.07 26.15
CA GLN A 471 -26.35 25.11 27.17
C GLN A 471 -25.66 26.40 26.70
N CYS A 472 -24.70 26.29 25.77
CA CYS A 472 -23.90 27.44 25.32
C CYS A 472 -24.23 27.81 23.87
N HIS A 473 -23.98 26.91 22.91
CA HIS A 473 -23.97 27.28 21.49
C HIS A 473 -25.36 27.54 20.92
N PHE A 474 -26.34 26.63 21.09
CA PHE A 474 -27.69 26.83 20.54
C PHE A 474 -28.37 28.11 21.10
N PRO A 475 -28.30 28.40 22.42
CA PRO A 475 -28.83 29.64 22.96
C PRO A 475 -28.07 30.89 22.48
N ALA A 476 -26.74 30.79 22.29
CA ALA A 476 -25.90 31.91 21.87
C ALA A 476 -26.23 32.38 20.44
N VAL A 477 -26.53 31.43 19.55
CA VAL A 477 -26.95 31.71 18.17
C VAL A 477 -28.48 31.85 18.02
N GLY A 478 -29.24 31.83 19.11
CA GLY A 478 -30.69 32.05 19.09
C GLY A 478 -31.52 30.92 18.47
N LEU A 479 -31.04 29.68 18.46
CA LEU A 479 -31.83 28.52 18.03
C LEU A 479 -32.80 28.03 19.10
N VAL A 480 -32.51 28.32 20.37
CA VAL A 480 -33.34 27.99 21.54
C VAL A 480 -33.32 29.16 22.54
N PRO A 481 -34.34 29.31 23.41
CA PRO A 481 -34.32 30.31 24.48
C PRO A 481 -33.28 29.99 25.57
N VAL A 482 -33.09 30.94 26.48
CA VAL A 482 -32.24 30.78 27.68
C VAL A 482 -33.12 30.35 28.84
N GLY A 483 -32.77 29.26 29.52
CA GLY A 483 -33.48 28.81 30.73
C GLY A 483 -34.42 27.63 30.49
N LEU A 484 -35.46 27.52 31.32
CA LEU A 484 -36.34 26.34 31.41
C LEU A 484 -37.25 26.14 30.19
N GLU A 485 -37.45 27.16 29.36
CA GLU A 485 -38.25 27.11 28.12
C GLU A 485 -37.54 26.32 26.99
N GLN A 486 -36.35 25.78 27.22
CA GLN A 486 -35.62 24.99 26.21
C GLN A 486 -36.34 23.70 25.81
N GLU A 487 -37.07 23.06 26.71
CA GLU A 487 -37.78 21.81 26.43
C GLU A 487 -38.89 22.00 25.38
N ASP A 488 -39.57 23.15 25.39
CA ASP A 488 -40.64 23.47 24.45
C ASP A 488 -40.14 23.64 22.99
N HIS A 489 -38.85 23.95 22.84
CA HIS A 489 -38.20 24.17 21.54
C HIS A 489 -37.29 23.01 21.11
N ALA A 490 -37.39 21.84 21.77
CA ALA A 490 -36.57 20.66 21.45
C ALA A 490 -36.76 20.14 20.01
N HIS A 491 -37.85 20.49 19.32
CA HIS A 491 -38.08 20.12 17.92
C HIS A 491 -37.18 20.87 16.92
N LYS A 492 -36.62 22.04 17.29
CA LYS A 492 -35.74 22.85 16.41
C LYS A 492 -34.29 22.38 16.40
N VAL A 493 -33.83 21.73 17.48
CA VAL A 493 -32.43 21.31 17.61
C VAL A 493 -32.30 19.88 18.09
N ALA A 494 -31.34 19.14 17.53
CA ALA A 494 -31.00 17.80 17.99
C ALA A 494 -29.47 17.64 18.06
N VAL A 495 -29.01 16.81 19.00
CA VAL A 495 -27.60 16.37 19.07
C VAL A 495 -27.56 14.86 18.99
N LEU A 496 -26.89 14.34 17.96
CA LEU A 496 -26.53 12.93 17.81
C LEU A 496 -25.10 12.75 18.33
N GLY A 497 -24.98 12.30 19.57
CA GLY A 497 -23.70 12.12 20.24
C GLY A 497 -23.18 10.69 20.11
N ILE A 498 -21.95 10.56 19.62
CA ILE A 498 -21.26 9.26 19.47
C ILE A 498 -19.85 9.43 20.03
N ASN A 499 -19.54 8.69 21.09
CA ASN A 499 -18.22 8.67 21.72
C ASN A 499 -17.38 7.50 21.19
N PRO A 500 -16.04 7.59 21.29
CA PRO A 500 -15.19 6.41 21.11
C PRO A 500 -15.50 5.32 22.14
N PRO A 501 -15.20 4.04 21.83
CA PRO A 501 -15.30 2.94 22.78
C PRO A 501 -14.47 3.19 24.05
N GLU A 502 -14.92 2.63 25.18
CA GLU A 502 -14.31 2.85 26.49
C GLU A 502 -12.87 2.30 26.56
N GLU A 503 -12.57 1.28 25.76
CA GLU A 503 -11.23 0.71 25.62
C GLU A 503 -10.23 1.68 24.97
N ILE A 504 -10.73 2.61 24.15
CA ILE A 504 -9.92 3.59 23.42
C ILE A 504 -9.76 4.86 24.26
N THR A 505 -10.85 5.38 24.82
CA THR A 505 -10.80 6.59 25.66
C THR A 505 -11.82 6.49 26.80
N PRO A 506 -11.34 6.40 28.06
CA PRO A 506 -12.24 6.29 29.21
C PRO A 506 -13.19 7.48 29.34
N ALA A 507 -14.46 7.21 29.64
CA ALA A 507 -15.51 8.23 29.76
C ALA A 507 -15.19 9.33 30.79
N GLU A 508 -14.48 8.98 31.87
CA GLU A 508 -14.02 9.94 32.88
C GLU A 508 -13.01 10.95 32.30
N THR A 509 -12.11 10.48 31.43
CA THR A 509 -11.11 11.35 30.77
C THR A 509 -11.78 12.35 29.83
N LEU A 510 -12.77 11.89 29.05
CA LEU A 510 -13.56 12.74 28.17
C LEU A 510 -14.34 13.80 28.95
N THR A 511 -15.03 13.38 30.02
CA THR A 511 -15.84 14.27 30.86
C THR A 511 -14.99 15.32 31.57
N ARG A 512 -13.85 14.92 32.16
CA ARG A 512 -12.92 15.83 32.81
C ARG A 512 -12.30 16.82 31.81
N GLY A 513 -11.89 16.32 30.64
CA GLY A 513 -11.33 17.15 29.58
C GLY A 513 -12.32 18.20 29.08
N GLU A 514 -13.57 17.81 28.86
CA GLU A 514 -14.64 18.72 28.45
C GLU A 514 -14.98 19.74 29.55
N ALA A 515 -15.05 19.31 30.82
CA ALA A 515 -15.32 20.21 31.93
C ALA A 515 -14.26 21.31 32.07
N MET A 516 -12.98 20.98 31.92
CA MET A 516 -11.88 21.94 32.07
C MET A 516 -11.63 22.79 30.82
N ASN A 517 -11.65 22.19 29.64
CA ASN A 517 -11.17 22.82 28.40
C ASN A 517 -12.25 23.05 27.34
N GLY A 518 -13.45 22.54 27.57
CA GLY A 518 -14.64 22.67 26.72
C GLY A 518 -15.69 23.54 27.41
N ILE A 519 -16.79 22.93 27.86
CA ILE A 519 -17.96 23.61 28.43
C ILE A 519 -17.62 24.62 29.55
N GLY A 520 -16.63 24.34 30.41
CA GLY A 520 -16.22 25.26 31.48
C GLY A 520 -15.80 26.63 30.96
N LEU A 521 -15.03 26.67 29.85
CA LEU A 521 -14.63 27.93 29.21
C LEU A 521 -15.80 28.58 28.46
N TRP A 522 -16.62 27.79 27.77
CA TRP A 522 -17.72 28.31 26.95
C TRP A 522 -18.90 28.87 27.76
N ARG A 523 -19.03 28.51 29.05
CA ARG A 523 -19.99 29.15 29.95
C ARG A 523 -19.61 30.59 30.28
N GLU A 524 -18.32 30.87 30.37
CA GLU A 524 -17.76 32.20 30.67
C GLU A 524 -17.43 33.01 29.40
N ASP A 525 -17.50 32.38 28.23
CA ASP A 525 -17.22 33.00 26.93
C ASP A 525 -18.05 32.34 25.81
N LEU A 526 -19.31 32.75 25.68
CA LEU A 526 -20.29 32.17 24.75
C LEU A 526 -19.92 32.37 23.27
N TYR A 527 -19.11 33.38 22.96
CA TYR A 527 -18.79 33.82 21.58
C TYR A 527 -17.33 33.56 21.19
N GLY A 528 -16.48 33.10 22.13
CA GLY A 528 -15.09 32.76 21.89
C GLY A 528 -14.17 33.97 21.72
N VAL A 529 -14.43 35.02 22.49
CA VAL A 529 -13.82 36.35 22.37
C VAL A 529 -12.83 36.66 23.50
N ASN A 530 -12.81 35.84 24.55
CA ASN A 530 -11.86 35.97 25.65
C ASN A 530 -10.52 35.31 25.31
N SER A 531 -9.47 35.68 26.05
CA SER A 531 -8.07 35.36 25.74
C SER A 531 -7.79 33.87 25.51
N ASP A 532 -8.43 32.99 26.28
CA ASP A 532 -8.21 31.54 26.17
C ASP A 532 -8.74 30.95 24.87
N LEU A 533 -9.97 31.31 24.48
CA LEU A 533 -10.59 30.82 23.25
C LEU A 533 -10.02 31.52 22.01
N VAL A 534 -9.75 32.83 22.09
CA VAL A 534 -9.03 33.55 21.03
C VAL A 534 -7.63 32.97 20.81
N GLY A 535 -6.90 32.64 21.87
CA GLY A 535 -5.60 31.98 21.78
C GLY A 535 -5.67 30.63 21.06
N LYS A 536 -6.75 29.86 21.26
CA LYS A 536 -6.99 28.61 20.52
C LYS A 536 -7.30 28.88 19.05
N ARG A 537 -8.14 29.88 18.73
CA ARG A 537 -8.45 30.31 17.36
C ARG A 537 -7.19 30.71 16.59
N VAL A 538 -6.34 31.56 17.19
CA VAL A 538 -5.08 32.02 16.59
C VAL A 538 -4.13 30.85 16.30
N LYS A 539 -3.98 29.90 17.22
CA LYS A 539 -3.17 28.69 16.99
C LYS A 539 -3.67 27.83 15.83
N ARG A 540 -4.98 27.88 15.55
CA ARG A 540 -5.64 27.19 14.43
C ARG A 540 -5.67 28.04 13.15
N GLY A 541 -5.03 29.20 13.18
CA GLY A 541 -4.86 30.09 12.04
C GLY A 541 -6.01 31.06 11.80
N TRP A 542 -6.86 31.32 12.81
CA TRP A 542 -7.89 32.35 12.77
C TRP A 542 -7.37 33.66 13.36
N SER A 543 -7.38 34.74 12.57
CA SER A 543 -7.00 36.08 12.99
C SER A 543 -8.24 36.98 13.06
N PRO A 544 -8.35 37.88 14.07
CA PRO A 544 -9.41 38.89 14.09
C PRO A 544 -9.47 39.67 12.77
N GLY A 545 -10.67 39.91 12.26
CA GLY A 545 -10.90 40.57 10.98
C GLY A 545 -11.11 39.60 9.80
N MET A 546 -10.68 38.34 9.92
CA MET A 546 -10.87 37.33 8.88
C MET A 546 -12.36 37.07 8.59
N GLU A 547 -13.23 37.26 9.58
CA GLU A 547 -14.68 37.23 9.39
C GLU A 547 -15.19 38.24 8.34
N ASN A 548 -14.52 39.37 8.16
CA ASN A 548 -14.93 40.35 7.15
C ASN A 548 -14.57 39.86 5.74
N ASP A 549 -13.38 39.30 5.58
CA ASP A 549 -12.93 38.80 4.29
C ASP A 549 -13.81 37.63 3.81
N ILE A 550 -14.20 36.76 4.75
CA ILE A 550 -15.00 35.57 4.46
C ILE A 550 -16.48 35.90 4.22
N PHE A 551 -17.12 36.74 5.05
CA PHE A 551 -18.58 36.83 5.06
C PHE A 551 -19.17 38.09 4.40
N LEU A 552 -18.38 39.15 4.18
CA LEU A 552 -18.92 40.44 3.70
C LEU A 552 -19.57 40.35 2.30
N HIS A 553 -19.02 39.50 1.43
CA HIS A 553 -19.46 39.36 0.04
C HIS A 553 -20.60 38.36 -0.16
N LEU A 554 -21.07 37.69 0.90
CA LEU A 554 -22.09 36.63 0.81
C LEU A 554 -23.54 37.14 0.85
N GLY A 555 -23.74 38.46 0.95
CA GLY A 555 -25.06 39.09 0.97
C GLY A 555 -25.94 38.63 2.13
N LEU A 556 -25.34 38.48 3.32
CA LEU A 556 -26.03 38.08 4.56
C LEU A 556 -26.79 39.26 5.17
N GLU A 557 -27.85 38.98 5.93
CA GLU A 557 -28.62 39.99 6.64
C GLU A 557 -27.75 40.73 7.67
N HIS A 558 -27.98 42.03 7.84
CA HIS A 558 -27.20 42.85 8.78
C HIS A 558 -27.17 42.30 10.21
N VAL A 559 -28.25 41.66 10.67
CA VAL A 559 -28.31 41.04 12.01
C VAL A 559 -27.38 39.83 12.13
N VAL A 560 -27.19 39.07 11.04
CA VAL A 560 -26.30 37.90 10.98
C VAL A 560 -24.85 38.36 10.97
N LEU A 561 -24.52 39.36 10.16
CA LEU A 561 -23.18 39.98 10.17
C LEU A 561 -22.85 40.57 11.55
N HIS A 562 -23.84 41.14 12.25
CA HIS A 562 -23.66 41.63 13.61
C HIS A 562 -23.39 40.49 14.61
N LEU A 563 -24.07 39.34 14.49
CA LEU A 563 -23.80 38.17 15.33
C LEU A 563 -22.39 37.61 15.09
N ILE A 564 -21.95 37.54 13.83
CA ILE A 564 -20.59 37.08 13.47
C ILE A 564 -19.51 37.96 14.12
N ARG A 565 -19.76 39.26 14.20
CA ARG A 565 -18.86 40.26 14.79
C ARG A 565 -19.07 40.48 16.29
N TYR A 566 -20.00 39.76 16.91
CA TYR A 566 -20.39 40.06 18.27
C TYR A 566 -19.29 39.67 19.24
N ASP A 567 -18.89 40.65 20.05
CA ASP A 567 -17.76 40.59 20.97
C ASP A 567 -18.16 40.23 22.41
N GLY A 568 -19.40 39.76 22.62
CA GLY A 568 -19.94 39.47 23.96
C GLY A 568 -20.33 40.72 24.75
N GLY A 569 -20.44 41.90 24.12
CA GLY A 569 -20.84 43.15 24.76
C GLY A 569 -19.75 43.68 25.69
N ASP A 570 -18.64 44.10 25.09
CA ASP A 570 -17.38 44.50 25.75
C ASP A 570 -16.67 43.33 26.44
N HIS A 571 -16.66 42.14 25.82
CA HIS A 571 -16.06 40.92 26.36
C HIS A 571 -16.60 40.49 27.74
N CYS A 572 -17.81 40.95 28.08
CA CYS A 572 -18.47 40.67 29.35
C CYS A 572 -19.42 39.46 29.29
N ASN A 573 -19.30 38.62 28.25
CA ASN A 573 -20.12 37.42 28.04
C ASN A 573 -21.65 37.69 28.08
N LYS A 574 -22.08 38.86 27.59
CA LYS A 574 -23.50 39.20 27.48
C LYS A 574 -24.13 38.43 26.32
N TRP A 575 -25.41 38.09 26.45
CA TRP A 575 -26.16 37.51 25.34
C TRP A 575 -26.32 38.51 24.20
N PHE A 576 -26.23 38.02 22.96
CA PHE A 576 -26.49 38.83 21.78
C PHE A 576 -27.90 39.46 21.87
N PRO A 577 -28.03 40.79 21.78
CA PRO A 577 -29.29 41.46 22.07
C PRO A 577 -30.36 41.25 20.98
N LYS A 578 -29.96 40.87 19.75
CA LYS A 578 -30.86 40.71 18.60
C LYS A 578 -31.13 39.24 18.24
N ARG A 579 -31.04 38.31 19.21
CA ARG A 579 -31.25 36.87 18.97
C ARG A 579 -32.62 36.54 18.40
N GLU A 580 -33.66 37.25 18.83
CA GLU A 580 -35.03 37.08 18.37
C GLU A 580 -35.24 37.61 16.95
N SER A 581 -34.37 38.50 16.49
CA SER A 581 -34.39 39.05 15.13
C SER A 581 -33.59 38.21 14.13
N LEU A 582 -32.94 37.12 14.57
CA LEU A 582 -32.18 36.25 13.67
C LEU A 582 -33.12 35.48 12.73
N PRO A 583 -32.72 35.23 11.47
CA PRO A 583 -33.58 34.58 10.48
C PRO A 583 -34.07 33.18 10.88
N TRP A 584 -33.27 32.46 11.67
CA TRP A 584 -33.52 31.10 12.19
C TRP A 584 -33.99 31.08 13.66
N SER A 585 -34.38 32.24 14.20
CA SER A 585 -34.64 32.38 15.63
C SER A 585 -35.72 31.42 16.16
N TYR A 586 -35.60 31.03 17.43
CA TYR A 586 -36.60 30.22 18.14
C TYR A 586 -38.00 30.86 18.11
N THR A 587 -38.10 32.18 18.17
CA THR A 587 -39.38 32.94 18.18
C THR A 587 -40.09 33.00 16.83
N ARG A 588 -39.42 32.67 15.73
CA ARG A 588 -40.08 32.57 14.43
C ARG A 588 -40.87 31.25 14.37
N HIS A 589 -42.18 31.37 14.45
CA HIS A 589 -43.11 30.28 14.14
C HIS A 589 -43.10 29.98 12.64
N ASP A 590 -43.43 28.73 12.29
CA ASP A 590 -43.68 28.28 10.92
C ASP A 590 -44.85 29.06 10.32
N THR A 591 -44.60 30.26 9.81
CA THR A 591 -45.51 30.92 8.89
C THR A 591 -45.39 30.20 7.55
N THR A 592 -45.98 29.02 7.48
CA THR A 592 -46.45 28.41 6.24
C THR A 592 -47.58 29.26 5.69
N ASN A 593 -47.19 30.38 5.10
CA ASN A 593 -47.91 31.03 4.02
C ASN A 593 -46.83 31.54 3.07
N ARG A 594 -46.36 30.67 2.20
CA ARG A 594 -45.80 31.10 0.91
C ARG A 594 -46.88 30.86 -0.15
N PRO A 595 -47.06 31.79 -1.10
CA PRO A 595 -47.86 31.55 -2.30
C PRO A 595 -47.27 30.44 -3.17
#